data_AF-A0A534KEU0-F1
#
_entry.id   AF-A0A534KEU0-F1
#
_cell.length_a   1.000
_cell.length_b   1.000
_cell.length_c   1.000
_cell.angle_alpha   90.00
_cell.angle_beta   90.00
_cell.angle_gamma   90.00
#
_symmetry.space_group_name_H-M   'P 1'
#
loop_
_entity.id
_entity.type
_entity.pdbx_description
1 polymer ?
#
loop_
_entity_poly.entity_id
_entity_poly.type
_entity_poly.pdbx_seq_one_letter_code
_entity_poly.pdbx_strand_id
1 'polypeptide(L)' 'MGEIVIRAFRVSGYVPGPCSKCGKEERGLVMFEDYALGWECLACGELGHADRVEWIEGKDTALADLEDAEDE' A
#
# COMPACT_ATOMS: atom_id res chain seq x y z
N MET A 1 11.02 -19.56 -7.26
CA MET A 1 10.72 -18.37 -6.43
C MET A 1 9.22 -18.21 -6.43
N GLY A 2 8.61 -17.99 -5.26
CA GLY A 2 7.16 -17.78 -5.17
C GLY A 2 6.77 -16.41 -5.71
N GLU A 3 5.58 -16.33 -6.28
CA GLU A 3 4.97 -15.08 -6.76
C GLU A 3 4.80 -14.09 -5.59
N ILE A 4 5.23 -12.84 -5.77
CA ILE A 4 5.04 -11.75 -4.82
C ILE A 4 3.72 -11.06 -5.16
N VAL A 5 2.70 -11.35 -4.35
CA VAL A 5 1.37 -10.74 -4.46
C VAL A 5 1.20 -9.71 -3.36
N ILE A 6 0.89 -8.46 -3.73
CA ILE A 6 0.50 -7.42 -2.76
C ILE A 6 -0.98 -7.14 -2.85
N ARG A 7 -1.59 -6.73 -1.73
CA ARG A 7 -2.95 -6.20 -1.69
C ARG A 7 -2.89 -4.69 -1.68
N ALA A 8 -3.79 -4.02 -2.40
CA ALA A 8 -3.88 -2.57 -2.39
C ALA A 8 -5.34 -2.13 -2.29
N PHE A 9 -5.62 -1.15 -1.43
CA PHE A 9 -6.94 -0.53 -1.39
C PHE A 9 -7.18 0.26 -2.66
N ARG A 10 -8.30 -0.02 -3.34
CA ARG A 10 -8.58 0.54 -4.66
C ARG A 10 -8.70 2.07 -4.68
N VAL A 11 -9.17 2.66 -3.58
CA VAL A 11 -9.43 4.11 -3.49
C VAL A 11 -8.18 4.88 -3.08
N SER A 12 -7.49 4.44 -2.02
CA SER A 12 -6.34 5.17 -1.47
C SER A 12 -5.00 4.75 -2.08
N GLY A 13 -4.92 3.57 -2.71
CA GLY A 13 -3.66 2.97 -3.12
C GLY A 13 -2.79 2.51 -1.94
N TYR A 14 -3.32 2.47 -0.72
CA TYR A 14 -2.59 1.98 0.44
C TYR A 14 -2.34 0.47 0.34
N VAL A 15 -1.12 0.04 0.65
CA VAL A 15 -0.70 -1.35 0.60
C VAL A 15 -0.51 -1.87 2.04
N PRO A 16 -1.42 -2.69 2.59
CA PRO A 16 -1.26 -3.22 3.94
C PRO A 16 -0.03 -4.10 4.12
N GLY A 17 0.53 -4.04 5.34
CA GLY A 17 1.58 -4.91 5.84
C GLY A 17 2.92 -4.20 6.10
N PRO A 18 3.80 -4.79 6.93
CA PRO A 18 4.98 -4.12 7.47
C PRO A 18 6.13 -4.06 6.46
N CYS A 19 6.75 -2.88 6.33
CA CYS A 19 7.97 -2.68 5.55
C CYS A 19 9.05 -3.71 5.92
N SER A 20 9.59 -4.40 4.92
CA SER A 20 10.63 -5.42 5.13
C SER A 20 11.93 -4.87 5.73
N LYS A 21 12.13 -3.55 5.66
CA LYS A 21 13.33 -2.86 6.15
C LYS A 21 13.14 -2.21 7.52
N CYS A 22 12.07 -1.44 7.72
CA CYS A 22 11.86 -0.67 8.95
C CYS A 22 10.71 -1.19 9.82
N GLY A 23 9.94 -2.17 9.35
CA GLY A 23 8.82 -2.79 10.08
C GLY A 23 7.54 -1.96 10.17
N LYS A 24 7.53 -0.71 9.70
CA LYS A 24 6.36 0.18 9.75
C LYS A 24 5.30 -0.18 8.70
N GLU A 25 4.04 -0.02 9.07
CA GLU A 25 2.87 -0.29 8.21
C GLU A 25 2.41 0.98 7.48
N GLU A 26 3.31 1.54 6.69
CA GLU A 26 3.09 2.79 5.95
C GLU A 26 3.62 2.57 4.53
N ARG A 27 2.82 1.94 3.66
CA ARG A 27 3.19 1.64 2.28
C ARG A 27 2.15 2.15 1.29
N GLY A 28 2.64 2.73 0.20
CA GLY A 28 1.84 3.13 -0.95
C GLY A 28 2.09 2.23 -2.16
N LEU A 29 1.05 2.03 -2.98
CA LEU A 29 1.17 1.42 -4.29
C LEU A 29 1.97 2.36 -5.20
N VAL A 30 2.96 1.82 -5.90
CA VAL A 30 3.74 2.57 -6.89
C VAL A 30 3.77 1.85 -8.23
N MET A 31 3.90 2.64 -9.29
CA MET A 31 4.13 2.17 -10.65
C MET A 31 5.53 2.64 -11.08
N PHE A 32 6.35 1.71 -11.55
CA PHE A 32 7.69 1.98 -12.06
C PHE A 32 7.65 2.42 -13.53
N GLU A 33 8.78 2.91 -14.05
CA GLU A 33 8.90 3.40 -15.43
C GLU A 33 8.64 2.32 -16.48
N ASP A 34 8.90 1.06 -16.16
CA ASP A 34 8.63 -0.11 -17.01
C ASP A 34 7.20 -0.64 -16.90
N TYR A 35 6.31 0.10 -16.22
CA TYR A 35 4.93 -0.28 -15.90
C TYR A 35 4.77 -1.45 -14.92
N ALA A 36 5.86 -1.95 -14.32
CA ALA A 36 5.75 -2.83 -13.16
C ALA A 36 5.04 -2.13 -12.01
N LEU A 37 4.30 -2.91 -11.23
CA LEU A 37 3.67 -2.47 -10.00
C LEU A 37 4.49 -2.94 -8.80
N GLY A 38 4.38 -2.20 -7.72
CA GLY A 38 5.03 -2.56 -6.47
C GLY A 38 4.57 -1.68 -5.33
N TRP A 39 5.37 -1.62 -4.29
CA TRP A 39 5.10 -0.82 -3.11
C TRP A 39 6.31 0.03 -2.74
N GLU A 40 6.04 1.21 -2.20
CA GLU A 40 7.00 2.08 -1.55
C GLU A 40 6.65 2.20 -0.07
N CYS A 41 7.63 2.06 0.81
CA CYS A 41 7.47 2.41 2.21
C CYS A 41 7.60 3.92 2.38
N LEU A 42 6.49 4.57 2.74
CA LEU A 42 6.39 6.02 2.92
C LEU A 42 7.22 6.52 4.12
N ALA A 43 7.62 5.62 5.03
CA ALA A 43 8.41 5.98 6.19
C ALA A 43 9.93 5.94 5.99
N CYS A 44 10.44 5.17 5.02
CA CYS A 44 11.89 5.01 4.82
C CYS A 44 12.35 4.94 3.35
N GLY A 45 11.42 5.01 2.39
CA GLY A 45 11.69 5.00 0.94
C GLY A 45 12.06 3.63 0.38
N GLU A 46 11.85 2.53 1.12
CA GLU A 46 12.12 1.19 0.60
C GLU A 46 11.14 0.82 -0.50
N LEU A 47 11.64 0.27 -1.60
CA LEU A 47 10.87 -0.13 -2.76
C LEU A 47 10.86 -1.66 -2.91
N GLY A 48 9.71 -2.22 -3.25
CA GLY A 48 9.58 -3.64 -3.59
C GLY A 48 8.73 -3.83 -4.84
N HIS A 49 9.16 -4.72 -5.73
CA HIS A 49 8.39 -5.12 -6.90
C HIS A 49 7.35 -6.17 -6.51
N ALA A 50 6.20 -6.13 -7.17
CA ALA A 50 5.16 -7.14 -7.05
C ALA A 50 4.89 -7.78 -8.41
N ASP A 51 4.74 -9.10 -8.44
CA ASP A 51 4.31 -9.83 -9.63
C ASP A 51 2.82 -9.61 -9.91
N ARG A 52 2.02 -9.36 -8.85
CA ARG A 52 0.58 -9.15 -8.96
C ARG A 52 0.03 -8.26 -7.83
N VAL A 53 -0.99 -7.48 -8.16
CA VAL A 53 -1.76 -6.66 -7.22
C VAL A 53 -3.18 -7.21 -7.09
N GLU A 54 -3.57 -7.53 -5.87
CA GLU A 54 -4.96 -7.84 -5.49
C GLU A 54 -5.63 -6.57 -4.98
N TRP A 55 -6.67 -6.11 -5.68
CA TRP A 55 -7.44 -4.96 -5.27
C TRP A 55 -8.43 -5.36 -4.17
N ILE A 56 -8.33 -4.71 -3.02
CA ILE A 56 -9.26 -4.90 -1.91
C ILE A 56 -10.17 -3.69 -1.74
N GLU A 57 -11.41 -3.97 -1.37
CA GLU A 57 -12.44 -2.99 -1.03
C GLU A 57 -12.42 -2.70 0.47
N GLY A 58 -12.78 -1.49 0.86
CA GLY A 58 -12.80 -1.04 2.25
C GLY A 58 -12.09 0.28 2.46
N LYS A 59 -12.37 0.92 3.60
CA LYS A 59 -11.56 2.03 4.10
C LYS A 59 -10.32 1.44 4.74
N ASP A 60 -9.19 2.07 4.44
CA ASP A 60 -7.99 1.91 5.22
C ASP A 60 -8.33 2.28 6.69
N THR A 61 -8.13 1.36 7.63
CA THR A 61 -8.49 1.60 9.04
C THR A 61 -7.65 2.71 9.67
N ALA A 62 -6.50 3.08 9.08
CA ALA A 62 -5.71 4.22 9.53
C ALA A 62 -6.26 5.56 9.00
N LEU A 63 -7.02 5.56 7.89
CA LEU A 63 -7.78 6.70 7.37
C LEU A 63 -9.22 6.78 7.91
N ALA A 64 -9.77 5.69 8.44
CA ALA A 64 -11.13 5.64 8.97
C ALA A 64 -11.38 6.66 10.10
N ASP A 65 -10.33 7.06 10.83
CA ASP A 65 -10.38 8.05 11.92
C ASP A 65 -10.46 9.51 11.42
N LEU A 66 -10.09 9.77 10.14
CA LEU A 66 -10.06 11.12 9.57
C LEU A 66 -11.38 11.53 8.90
N GLU A 67 -12.24 10.58 8.55
CA GLU A 67 -13.51 10.84 7.87
C GLU A 67 -14.71 11.00 8.82
N ASP A 68 -14.52 10.82 10.14
CA ASP A 68 -15.55 11.13 11.15
C ASP A 68 -15.61 12.64 11.50
N ALA A 69 -14.75 13.47 10.88
CA ALA A 69 -14.61 14.90 11.17
C ALA A 69 -15.23 15.85 10.10
N GLU A 70 -15.92 15.33 9.08
CA GLU A 70 -16.55 16.16 8.02
C GLU A 70 -18.07 16.36 8.16
N ASP A 71 -18.68 15.90 9.26
CA ASP A 71 -20.10 16.14 9.59
C ASP A 71 -20.26 16.83 10.97
N GLU A 72 -19.94 18.14 11.05
CA GLU A 72 -20.48 19.04 12.09
C GLU A 72 -20.80 20.43 11.53
#